data_AF-A0A9E0XDN9-F1
#
_entry.id   AF-A0A9E0XDN9-F1
#
_cell.length_a   1.000
_cell.length_b   1.000
_cell.length_c   1.000
_cell.angle_alpha   90.00
_cell.angle_beta   90.00
_cell.angle_gamma   90.00
#
_symmetry.space_group_name_H-M   'P 1'
#
loop_
_entity.id
_entity.type
_entity.pdbx_description
1 polymer ?
#
loop_
_entity_poly.entity_id
_entity_poly.type
_entity_poly.pdbx_seq_one_letter_code
_entity_poly.pdbx_strand_id
1 'polypeptide(L)'
;MPAQPEQIYRWSWDLASPPAALWPLVSNTDRFNQDCGYPPVTVVAPPADANVRVTNARRLRATVLGVVIEWEERAFEWIEPTRYSVDRTYFSGPVARMTATCVLQPRGTGTTLDYELRFTPSGLLGRLTLPIAIGRQARAVTERTFRRYDQLAQSGQRISRMAQKPRLADGGRSRLESTVRTLATQARQPAALVAALQDFVATSDDTAAAQMRPYALADEWRSDRRETLQLFLHATRAGLLDFRWNLVCPHCRGLKAAEPTLASLRPTAHCDSCNVDFTANFDQSVELTFTPNASIRPVARVDFCVGGPQVTPHIVAQQFLDPGTNRTLPLELEPGRYRVRVPGMAEQHVFRVTDGAPTAIRLDLTAKSLDEPAVAPHGDLFLVNAPDAGRLAIVERIAWSDQAATAAEVTSLQLFRDLFSREVLRRGEQISVGAMTIVFTDLKNSTQLYNEIGDAPAFGRVLTHFDILTAAVAAEGGAVVKTMGDAIMAAFPRPVAAVRAMLQAQHQLAYPKNIPGEPSLLPLALKAGLHCGPCLAINQNDRLDYFGSTVNLTARFCSLSTGADLILSPAVCADHEVASYLATAPVTLTPDRSLLKGFGQESFELTRLTRLG
;
A
#
# COMPACT_ATOMS: atom_id res chain seq x y z
N MET A 1 6.48 -17.05 -47.54
CA MET A 1 5.39 -16.10 -47.85
C MET A 1 5.95 -14.69 -47.68
N PRO A 2 5.70 -13.74 -48.61
CA PRO A 2 6.14 -12.36 -48.43
C PRO A 2 5.53 -11.75 -47.15
N ALA A 3 6.32 -10.97 -46.42
CA ALA A 3 5.86 -10.23 -45.24
C ALA A 3 4.68 -9.34 -45.65
N GLN A 4 3.56 -9.45 -44.94
CA GLN A 4 2.34 -8.73 -45.28
C GLN A 4 2.44 -7.27 -44.80
N PRO A 5 1.88 -6.29 -45.54
CA PRO A 5 1.98 -4.89 -45.18
C PRO A 5 1.29 -4.59 -43.85
N GLU A 6 1.98 -3.84 -43.00
CA GLU A 6 1.46 -3.27 -41.76
C GLU A 6 0.31 -2.28 -42.09
N GLN A 7 -0.80 -2.38 -41.37
CA GLN A 7 -1.91 -1.43 -41.48
C GLN A 7 -1.85 -0.46 -40.31
N ILE A 8 -1.99 0.83 -40.59
CA ILE A 8 -1.83 1.92 -39.61
C ILE A 8 -3.12 2.75 -39.57
N TYR A 9 -3.67 2.92 -38.37
CA TYR A 9 -4.84 3.74 -38.09
C TYR A 9 -4.44 4.82 -37.10
N ARG A 10 -4.66 6.08 -37.47
CA ARG A 10 -4.39 7.25 -36.64
C ARG A 10 -5.68 8.01 -36.41
N TRP A 11 -6.01 8.23 -35.15
CA TRP A 11 -7.14 9.05 -34.74
C TRP A 11 -6.65 10.13 -33.81
N SER A 12 -7.22 11.32 -33.94
CA SER A 12 -6.89 12.48 -33.12
C SER A 12 -8.20 13.09 -32.62
N TRP A 13 -8.25 13.41 -31.34
CA TRP A 13 -9.41 14.05 -30.72
C TRP A 13 -8.98 15.19 -29.81
N ASP A 14 -9.66 16.32 -29.96
CA ASP A 14 -9.51 17.45 -29.05
C ASP A 14 -10.43 17.27 -27.83
N LEU A 15 -9.80 17.33 -26.65
CA LEU A 15 -10.41 17.21 -25.33
C LEU A 15 -10.19 18.53 -24.55
N ALA A 16 -11.12 18.86 -23.65
CA ALA A 16 -11.07 20.14 -22.94
C ALA A 16 -10.19 20.12 -21.69
N SER A 17 -9.94 18.95 -21.11
CA SER A 17 -9.11 18.78 -19.91
C SER A 17 -7.60 18.74 -20.24
N PRO A 18 -6.71 19.22 -19.33
CA PRO A 18 -5.26 19.16 -19.54
C PRO A 18 -4.71 17.73 -19.41
N PRO A 19 -3.49 17.44 -19.94
CA PRO A 19 -2.94 16.09 -19.94
C PRO A 19 -2.85 15.46 -18.56
N ALA A 20 -2.40 16.22 -17.55
CA ALA A 20 -2.30 15.74 -16.16
C ALA A 20 -3.65 15.30 -15.56
N ALA A 21 -4.76 15.96 -15.91
CA ALA A 21 -6.09 15.58 -15.45
C ALA A 21 -6.66 14.37 -16.20
N LEU A 22 -6.31 14.22 -17.47
CA LEU A 22 -6.73 13.09 -18.31
C LEU A 22 -5.90 11.83 -18.08
N TRP A 23 -4.62 11.97 -17.72
CA TRP A 23 -3.67 10.87 -17.65
C TRP A 23 -4.14 9.71 -16.76
N PRO A 24 -4.64 9.92 -15.52
CA PRO A 24 -5.13 8.83 -14.68
C PRO A 24 -6.29 8.04 -15.31
N LEU A 25 -7.04 8.66 -16.23
CA LEU A 25 -8.18 8.05 -16.92
C LEU A 25 -7.74 7.34 -18.21
N VAL A 26 -7.02 8.06 -19.08
CA VAL A 26 -6.60 7.61 -20.41
C VAL A 26 -5.53 6.53 -20.35
N SER A 27 -4.63 6.60 -19.37
CA SER A 27 -3.57 5.60 -19.16
C SER A 27 -4.03 4.39 -18.33
N ASN A 28 -5.27 4.40 -17.81
CA ASN A 28 -5.88 3.21 -17.21
C ASN A 28 -6.33 2.23 -18.29
N THR A 29 -5.36 1.53 -18.88
CA THR A 29 -5.58 0.61 -19.99
C THR A 29 -6.42 -0.60 -19.62
N ASP A 30 -6.41 -1.02 -18.36
CA ASP A 30 -7.29 -2.05 -17.83
C ASP A 30 -8.76 -1.60 -17.94
N ARG A 31 -9.04 -0.42 -17.38
CA ARG A 31 -10.37 0.18 -17.45
C ARG A 31 -10.79 0.53 -18.86
N PHE A 32 -9.91 1.13 -19.65
CA PHE A 32 -10.15 1.46 -21.05
C PHE A 32 -10.57 0.23 -21.85
N ASN A 33 -9.90 -0.91 -21.62
CA ASN A 33 -10.25 -2.14 -22.30
C ASN A 33 -11.65 -2.64 -21.90
N GLN A 34 -11.97 -2.60 -20.61
CA GLN A 34 -13.30 -2.92 -20.09
C GLN A 34 -14.39 -2.02 -20.68
N ASP A 35 -14.21 -0.70 -20.64
CA ASP A 35 -15.19 0.29 -21.11
C ASP A 35 -15.36 0.25 -22.64
N CYS A 36 -14.33 -0.20 -23.37
CA CYS A 36 -14.43 -0.47 -24.81
C CYS A 36 -15.07 -1.83 -25.13
N GLY A 37 -15.32 -2.68 -24.13
CA GLY A 37 -15.90 -4.02 -24.32
C GLY A 37 -14.93 -5.07 -24.86
N TYR A 38 -13.61 -4.87 -24.66
CA TYR A 38 -12.61 -5.90 -24.98
C TYR A 38 -12.70 -7.08 -23.99
N PRO A 39 -12.31 -8.30 -24.41
CA PRO A 39 -12.36 -9.46 -23.54
C PRO A 39 -11.40 -9.34 -22.36
N PRO A 40 -11.69 -10.01 -21.24
CA PRO A 40 -10.75 -10.13 -20.14
C PRO A 40 -9.54 -10.99 -20.54
N VAL A 41 -8.44 -10.82 -19.81
CA VAL A 41 -7.15 -11.45 -20.08
C VAL A 41 -6.69 -12.30 -18.89
N THR A 42 -5.96 -13.36 -19.18
CA THR A 42 -5.31 -14.21 -18.18
C THR A 42 -3.83 -14.33 -18.48
N VAL A 43 -2.99 -14.23 -17.45
CA VAL A 43 -1.54 -14.46 -17.58
C VAL A 43 -1.27 -15.95 -17.73
N VAL A 44 -0.45 -16.32 -18.73
CA VAL A 44 -0.05 -17.70 -19.01
C VAL A 44 1.41 -17.88 -18.59
N ALA A 45 1.68 -18.92 -17.80
CA ALA A 45 3.05 -19.25 -17.41
C ALA A 45 3.91 -19.58 -18.65
N PRO A 46 5.21 -19.22 -18.66
CA PRO A 46 6.11 -19.65 -19.72
C PRO A 46 6.22 -21.19 -19.77
N PRO A 47 6.49 -21.80 -20.94
CA PRO A 47 6.70 -23.25 -21.05
C PRO A 47 7.87 -23.72 -20.16
N ALA A 48 7.74 -24.92 -19.57
CA ALA A 48 8.73 -25.49 -18.64
C ALA A 48 10.14 -25.66 -19.24
N ASP A 49 10.24 -25.81 -20.58
CA ASP A 49 11.51 -26.02 -21.30
C ASP A 49 12.20 -24.73 -21.75
N ALA A 50 11.59 -23.56 -21.50
CA ALA A 50 12.18 -22.28 -21.86
C ALA A 50 13.16 -21.81 -20.76
N ASN A 51 14.40 -22.28 -20.83
CA ASN A 51 15.53 -21.77 -20.01
C ASN A 51 15.87 -20.27 -20.25
N VAL A 52 15.08 -19.57 -21.07
CA VAL A 52 15.20 -18.14 -21.32
C VAL A 52 13.89 -17.47 -20.89
N ARG A 53 13.85 -17.00 -19.63
CA ARG A 53 12.81 -16.05 -19.20
C ARG A 53 13.07 -14.72 -19.91
N VAL A 54 12.19 -14.33 -20.84
CA VAL A 54 12.27 -13.02 -21.49
C VAL A 54 12.00 -11.96 -20.42
N THR A 55 13.04 -11.24 -20.01
CA THR A 55 13.03 -10.32 -18.86
C THR A 55 12.11 -9.10 -19.01
N ASN A 56 11.50 -8.89 -20.18
CA ASN A 56 10.66 -7.74 -20.52
C ASN A 56 9.38 -8.12 -21.29
N ALA A 57 8.90 -9.36 -21.20
CA ALA A 57 7.69 -9.79 -21.87
C ALA A 57 6.84 -10.72 -21.01
N ARG A 58 5.53 -10.77 -21.29
CA ARG A 58 4.58 -11.64 -20.61
C ARG A 58 3.67 -12.30 -21.63
N ARG A 59 3.29 -13.55 -21.39
CA ARG A 59 2.30 -14.25 -22.23
C ARG A 59 0.91 -14.07 -21.66
N LEU A 60 -0.02 -13.65 -22.50
CA LEU A 60 -1.41 -13.42 -22.16
C LEU A 60 -2.32 -14.24 -23.07
N ARG A 61 -3.50 -14.56 -22.55
CA ARG A 61 -4.57 -15.27 -23.25
C ARG A 61 -5.89 -14.52 -23.06
N ALA A 62 -6.69 -14.46 -24.11
CA ALA A 62 -8.09 -14.04 -24.05
C ALA A 62 -8.95 -14.95 -24.94
N THR A 63 -10.26 -14.98 -24.67
CA THR A 63 -11.22 -15.70 -25.52
C THR A 63 -12.16 -14.69 -26.17
N VAL A 64 -12.19 -14.67 -27.51
CA VAL A 64 -13.05 -13.79 -28.30
C VAL A 64 -13.97 -14.64 -29.15
N LEU A 65 -15.29 -14.53 -28.95
CA LEU A 65 -16.30 -15.30 -29.70
C LEU A 65 -16.00 -16.82 -29.74
N GLY A 66 -15.53 -17.38 -28.62
CA GLY A 66 -15.14 -18.79 -28.50
C GLY A 66 -13.77 -19.15 -29.06
N VAL A 67 -13.05 -18.21 -29.68
CA VAL A 67 -11.69 -18.41 -30.20
C VAL A 67 -10.67 -17.98 -29.15
N VAL A 68 -9.74 -18.87 -28.82
CA VAL A 68 -8.64 -18.57 -27.90
C VAL A 68 -7.52 -17.85 -28.65
N ILE A 69 -7.21 -16.65 -28.18
CA ILE A 69 -6.16 -15.79 -28.70
C ILE A 69 -5.05 -15.71 -27.65
N GLU A 70 -3.83 -16.03 -28.05
CA GLU A 70 -2.64 -15.92 -27.21
C GLU A 70 -1.60 -15.02 -27.84
N TRP A 71 -0.95 -14.21 -27.01
CA TRP A 71 0.11 -13.32 -27.45
C TRP A 71 1.17 -13.15 -26.37
N GLU A 72 2.34 -12.74 -26.81
CA GLU A 72 3.38 -12.15 -25.99
C GLU A 72 3.23 -10.63 -26.02
N GLU A 73 3.14 -10.02 -24.85
CA GLU A 73 3.10 -8.58 -24.64
C GLU A 73 4.45 -8.12 -24.09
N ARG A 74 5.11 -7.22 -24.82
CA ARG A 74 6.32 -6.55 -24.33
C ARG A 74 5.98 -5.55 -23.24
N ALA A 75 6.95 -5.24 -22.38
CA ALA A 75 6.81 -4.22 -21.37
C ALA A 75 6.26 -2.93 -21.98
N PHE A 76 5.22 -2.36 -21.36
CA PHE A 76 4.68 -1.07 -21.75
C PHE A 76 5.79 -0.02 -21.70
N GLU A 77 5.76 0.94 -22.62
CA GLU A 77 6.65 2.09 -22.58
C GLU A 77 5.82 3.33 -22.35
N TRP A 78 6.17 4.16 -21.37
CA TRP A 78 5.43 5.39 -21.09
C TRP A 78 6.28 6.47 -20.46
N ILE A 79 5.80 7.69 -20.60
CA ILE A 79 6.26 8.88 -19.93
C ILE A 79 5.00 9.61 -19.45
N GLU A 80 4.80 9.68 -18.15
CA GLU A 80 3.70 10.44 -17.55
C GLU A 80 3.93 11.95 -17.70
N PRO A 81 2.88 12.77 -17.97
CA PRO A 81 1.51 12.42 -18.35
C PRO A 81 1.30 12.37 -19.88
N THR A 82 2.36 12.17 -20.67
CA THR A 82 2.39 12.52 -22.09
C THR A 82 2.12 11.36 -23.04
N ARG A 83 2.62 10.15 -22.77
CA ARG A 83 2.45 9.02 -23.71
C ARG A 83 2.54 7.66 -23.08
N TYR A 84 1.87 6.68 -23.68
CA TYR A 84 2.16 5.27 -23.48
C TYR A 84 2.08 4.48 -24.79
N SER A 85 2.77 3.35 -24.87
CA SER A 85 2.69 2.40 -25.96
C SER A 85 2.86 0.96 -25.50
N VAL A 86 2.25 0.04 -26.22
CA VAL A 86 2.37 -1.41 -26.00
C VAL A 86 2.54 -2.14 -27.33
N ASP A 87 3.44 -3.11 -27.35
CA ASP A 87 3.69 -4.00 -28.49
C ASP A 87 3.31 -5.43 -28.12
N ARG A 88 2.54 -6.07 -29.00
CA ARG A 88 2.03 -7.44 -28.83
C ARG A 88 2.34 -8.27 -30.07
N THR A 89 2.90 -9.45 -29.85
CA THR A 89 3.14 -10.47 -30.89
C THR A 89 2.24 -11.67 -30.63
N TYR A 90 1.35 -11.97 -31.57
CA TYR A 90 0.29 -12.97 -31.40
C TYR A 90 0.75 -14.33 -31.93
N PHE A 91 0.48 -15.38 -31.16
CA PHE A 91 0.75 -16.77 -31.52
C PHE A 91 -0.47 -17.44 -32.18
N SER A 92 -1.67 -16.94 -31.89
CA SER A 92 -2.93 -17.41 -32.46
C SER A 92 -3.89 -16.24 -32.71
N GLY A 93 -4.90 -16.48 -33.55
CA GLY A 93 -5.92 -15.48 -33.90
C GLY A 93 -5.61 -14.70 -35.19
N PRO A 94 -6.45 -13.70 -35.53
CA PRO A 94 -6.44 -13.01 -36.83
C PRO A 94 -5.37 -11.91 -36.97
N VAL A 95 -4.61 -11.65 -35.90
CA VAL A 95 -3.54 -10.65 -35.83
C VAL A 95 -2.22 -11.38 -35.63
N ALA A 96 -1.14 -10.93 -36.26
CA ALA A 96 0.22 -11.42 -36.05
C ALA A 96 1.01 -10.48 -35.12
N ARG A 97 0.86 -9.16 -35.30
CA ARG A 97 1.47 -8.14 -34.45
C ARG A 97 0.53 -6.96 -34.27
N MET A 98 0.55 -6.33 -33.11
CA MET A 98 -0.18 -5.09 -32.82
C MET A 98 0.68 -4.14 -32.00
N THR A 99 0.70 -2.88 -32.38
CA THR A 99 1.24 -1.80 -31.55
C THR A 99 0.13 -0.78 -31.32
N ALA A 100 -0.11 -0.43 -30.06
CA ALA A 100 -1.02 0.64 -29.69
C ALA A 100 -0.24 1.76 -29.01
N THR A 101 -0.41 2.99 -29.47
CA THR A 101 0.27 4.17 -28.95
C THR A 101 -0.76 5.26 -28.66
N CYS A 102 -0.69 5.85 -27.47
CA CYS A 102 -1.49 6.99 -27.07
C CYS A 102 -0.56 8.14 -26.69
N VAL A 103 -0.81 9.33 -27.23
CA VAL A 103 -0.05 10.55 -26.94
C VAL A 103 -1.02 11.66 -26.58
N LEU A 104 -0.75 12.36 -25.47
CA LEU A 104 -1.48 13.51 -24.99
C LEU A 104 -0.58 14.74 -25.20
N GLN A 105 -1.01 15.65 -26.06
CA GLN A 105 -0.30 16.89 -26.35
C GLN A 105 -1.07 18.07 -25.74
N PRO A 106 -0.41 18.93 -24.94
CA PRO A 106 -1.05 20.15 -24.44
C PRO A 106 -1.57 21.02 -25.59
N ARG A 107 -2.80 21.52 -25.47
CA ARG A 107 -3.43 22.44 -26.43
C ARG A 107 -4.21 23.53 -25.70
N GLY A 108 -3.56 24.68 -25.48
CA GLY A 108 -4.14 25.75 -24.66
C GLY A 108 -4.38 25.24 -23.24
N THR A 109 -5.64 25.27 -22.78
CA THR A 109 -6.04 24.67 -21.49
C THR A 109 -6.44 23.19 -21.59
N GLY A 110 -6.55 22.64 -22.81
CA GLY A 110 -7.00 21.27 -23.08
C GLY A 110 -5.89 20.37 -23.64
N THR A 111 -6.30 19.29 -24.29
CA THR A 111 -5.39 18.25 -24.82
C THR A 111 -5.80 17.83 -26.22
N THR A 112 -4.84 17.63 -27.11
CA THR A 112 -5.01 16.83 -28.33
C THR A 112 -4.53 15.40 -28.03
N LEU A 113 -5.45 14.44 -28.08
CA LEU A 113 -5.16 13.03 -27.85
C LEU A 113 -5.02 12.32 -29.19
N ASP A 114 -3.79 11.86 -29.49
CA ASP A 114 -3.49 11.03 -30.65
C ASP A 114 -3.44 9.57 -30.24
N TYR A 115 -4.24 8.74 -30.92
CA TYR A 115 -4.27 7.30 -30.73
C TYR A 115 -3.93 6.59 -32.04
N GLU A 116 -2.82 5.86 -32.04
CA GLU A 116 -2.32 5.11 -33.18
C GLU A 116 -2.42 3.61 -32.91
N LEU A 117 -3.07 2.89 -33.82
CA LEU A 117 -3.08 1.43 -33.86
C LEU A 117 -2.36 0.96 -35.11
N ARG A 118 -1.30 0.18 -34.93
CA ARG A 118 -0.63 -0.55 -36.00
C ARG A 118 -0.91 -2.03 -35.84
N PHE A 119 -1.24 -2.72 -36.92
CA PHE A 119 -1.36 -4.17 -36.87
C PHE A 119 -0.91 -4.84 -38.16
N THR A 120 -0.37 -6.04 -37.99
CA THR A 120 -0.07 -6.96 -39.08
C THR A 120 -1.12 -8.07 -39.04
N PRO A 121 -1.99 -8.22 -40.07
CA PRO A 121 -2.99 -9.27 -40.11
C PRO A 121 -2.34 -10.66 -40.26
N SER A 122 -3.00 -11.70 -39.74
CA SER A 122 -2.66 -13.11 -40.00
C SER A 122 -3.69 -13.74 -40.95
N GLY A 123 -3.20 -14.61 -41.86
CA GLY A 123 -4.05 -15.36 -42.79
C GLY A 123 -4.88 -14.49 -43.76
N LEU A 124 -5.86 -15.12 -44.42
CA LEU A 124 -6.79 -14.45 -45.34
C LEU A 124 -7.97 -13.80 -44.61
N LEU A 125 -8.45 -14.44 -43.54
CA LEU A 125 -9.61 -14.00 -42.77
C LEU A 125 -9.34 -12.68 -42.03
N GLY A 126 -8.17 -12.54 -41.39
CA GLY A 126 -7.76 -11.31 -40.74
C GLY A 126 -7.69 -10.11 -41.71
N ARG A 127 -7.26 -10.33 -42.95
CA ARG A 127 -7.19 -9.27 -43.98
C ARG A 127 -8.55 -8.68 -44.34
N LEU A 128 -9.60 -9.51 -44.32
CA LEU A 128 -10.95 -9.09 -44.71
C LEU A 128 -11.72 -8.48 -43.53
N THR A 129 -11.54 -9.01 -42.32
CA THR A 129 -12.35 -8.63 -41.16
C THR A 129 -11.76 -7.47 -40.35
N LEU A 130 -10.43 -7.39 -40.22
CA LEU A 130 -9.78 -6.38 -39.37
C LEU A 130 -9.99 -4.93 -39.85
N PRO A 131 -9.92 -4.60 -41.15
CA PRO A 131 -10.09 -3.20 -41.58
C PRO A 131 -11.47 -2.63 -41.26
N ILE A 132 -12.52 -3.46 -41.31
CA ILE A 132 -13.90 -3.05 -41.04
C ILE A 132 -14.14 -2.94 -39.53
N ALA A 133 -13.72 -3.96 -38.77
CA ALA A 133 -13.86 -4.00 -37.31
C ALA A 133 -13.07 -2.86 -36.64
N ILE A 134 -11.82 -2.63 -37.06
CA ILE A 134 -10.95 -1.61 -36.45
C ILE A 134 -11.25 -0.21 -37.01
N GLY A 135 -11.43 -0.08 -38.34
CA GLY A 135 -11.57 1.23 -38.98
C GLY A 135 -12.84 2.02 -38.64
N ARG A 136 -13.94 1.34 -38.28
CA ARG A 136 -15.22 2.01 -37.94
C ARG A 136 -15.69 1.76 -36.51
N GLN A 137 -15.73 0.50 -36.08
CA GLN A 137 -16.28 0.16 -34.77
C GLN A 137 -15.32 0.55 -33.64
N ALA A 138 -14.03 0.21 -33.74
CA ALA A 138 -13.05 0.56 -32.71
C ALA A 138 -12.91 2.08 -32.56
N ARG A 139 -12.83 2.85 -33.66
CA ARG A 139 -12.79 4.33 -33.59
C ARG A 139 -13.97 4.91 -32.79
N ALA A 140 -15.20 4.49 -33.11
CA ALA A 140 -16.40 5.04 -32.49
C ALA A 140 -16.55 4.66 -31.01
N VAL A 141 -16.06 3.47 -30.63
CA VAL A 141 -16.02 3.04 -29.22
C VAL A 141 -14.95 3.83 -28.47
N THR A 142 -13.71 3.87 -28.98
CA THR A 142 -12.60 4.61 -28.39
C THR A 142 -12.92 6.09 -28.21
N GLU A 143 -13.50 6.74 -29.23
CA GLU A 143 -13.90 8.15 -29.16
C GLU A 143 -14.93 8.39 -28.04
N ARG A 144 -15.97 7.54 -27.95
CA ARG A 144 -16.97 7.65 -26.88
C ARG A 144 -16.33 7.50 -25.50
N THR A 145 -15.41 6.56 -25.34
CA THR A 145 -14.70 6.34 -24.07
C THR A 145 -13.85 7.54 -23.68
N PHE A 146 -13.02 8.07 -24.59
CA PHE A 146 -12.17 9.22 -24.28
C PHE A 146 -12.96 10.51 -24.05
N ARG A 147 -14.04 10.78 -24.80
CA ARG A 147 -14.92 11.92 -24.52
C ARG A 147 -15.59 11.80 -23.16
N ARG A 148 -15.94 10.58 -22.74
CA ARG A 148 -16.47 10.33 -21.40
C ARG A 148 -15.41 10.56 -20.31
N TYR A 149 -14.17 10.15 -20.54
CA TYR A 149 -13.07 10.44 -19.61
C TYR A 149 -12.82 11.95 -19.48
N ASP A 150 -12.91 12.70 -20.57
CA ASP A 150 -12.81 14.17 -20.52
C ASP A 150 -13.91 14.80 -19.67
N GLN A 151 -15.16 14.33 -19.80
CA GLN A 151 -16.26 14.79 -18.93
C GLN A 151 -16.02 14.47 -17.44
N LEU A 152 -15.43 13.32 -17.13
CA LEU A 152 -15.06 12.94 -15.76
C LEU A 152 -13.96 13.85 -15.21
N ALA A 153 -12.92 14.09 -16.01
CA ALA A 153 -11.84 15.00 -15.64
C ALA A 153 -12.37 16.43 -15.38
N GLN A 154 -13.29 16.92 -16.20
CA GLN A 154 -13.92 18.25 -16.02
C GLN A 154 -14.81 18.34 -14.78
N SER A 155 -15.61 17.31 -14.52
CA SER A 155 -16.54 17.29 -13.37
C SER A 155 -15.84 16.97 -12.05
N GLY A 156 -14.57 16.56 -12.08
CA GLY A 156 -13.85 16.04 -10.92
C GLY A 156 -14.40 14.70 -10.42
N GLN A 157 -15.36 14.09 -11.12
CA GLN A 157 -15.90 12.77 -10.77
C GLN A 157 -14.83 11.69 -10.97
N ARG A 158 -14.85 10.66 -10.12
CA ARG A 158 -13.87 9.57 -10.12
C ARG A 158 -14.38 8.35 -10.88
N ILE A 159 -13.43 7.55 -11.38
CA ILE A 159 -13.69 6.31 -12.15
C ILE A 159 -14.59 5.34 -11.36
N SER A 160 -14.43 5.27 -10.04
CA SER A 160 -15.14 4.32 -9.17
C SER A 160 -16.66 4.37 -9.27
N ARG A 161 -17.26 5.47 -9.77
CA ARG A 161 -18.72 5.70 -9.84
C ARG A 161 -19.33 5.46 -11.23
N MET A 162 -18.70 4.65 -12.08
CA MET A 162 -19.06 4.57 -13.50
C MET A 162 -20.20 3.57 -13.87
N ALA A 163 -21.28 4.15 -14.43
CA ALA A 163 -22.39 3.70 -15.32
C ALA A 163 -22.92 2.25 -15.47
N GLN A 164 -22.34 1.19 -14.90
CA GLN A 164 -23.07 -0.08 -14.82
C GLN A 164 -23.86 -0.12 -13.51
N LYS A 165 -25.19 -0.31 -13.58
CA LYS A 165 -25.99 -0.53 -12.37
C LYS A 165 -25.45 -1.80 -11.69
N PRO A 166 -24.87 -1.70 -10.48
CA PRO A 166 -24.31 -2.87 -9.83
C PRO A 166 -25.39 -3.92 -9.59
N ARG A 167 -25.04 -5.18 -9.79
CA ARG A 167 -25.96 -6.28 -9.49
C ARG A 167 -25.78 -6.72 -8.05
N LEU A 168 -26.70 -6.30 -7.18
CA LEU A 168 -26.78 -6.83 -5.82
C LEU A 168 -27.27 -8.30 -5.85
N ALA A 169 -26.87 -9.07 -4.84
CA ALA A 169 -27.41 -10.41 -4.62
C ALA A 169 -28.91 -10.36 -4.30
N ASP A 170 -29.60 -11.49 -4.43
CA ASP A 170 -31.02 -11.61 -4.05
C ASP A 170 -31.22 -11.33 -2.56
N GLY A 171 -31.94 -10.26 -2.22
CA GLY A 171 -32.06 -9.76 -0.83
C GLY A 171 -30.84 -8.99 -0.32
N GLY A 172 -29.82 -8.78 -1.16
CA GLY A 172 -28.59 -8.05 -0.82
C GLY A 172 -28.85 -6.61 -0.40
N ARG A 173 -29.87 -5.94 -0.99
CA ARG A 173 -30.27 -4.58 -0.60
C ARG A 173 -30.76 -4.51 0.85
N SER A 174 -31.65 -5.41 1.25
CA SER A 174 -32.16 -5.47 2.62
C SER A 174 -31.06 -5.84 3.62
N ARG A 175 -30.13 -6.73 3.24
CA ARG A 175 -28.93 -7.03 4.06
C ARG A 175 -28.04 -5.81 4.22
N LEU A 176 -27.73 -5.10 3.13
CA LEU A 176 -26.96 -3.86 3.16
C LEU A 176 -27.58 -2.84 4.13
N GLU A 177 -28.88 -2.56 4.00
CA GLU A 177 -29.60 -1.62 4.87
C GLU A 177 -29.60 -2.07 6.34
N SER A 178 -29.77 -3.37 6.60
CA SER A 178 -29.70 -3.94 7.95
C SER A 178 -28.32 -3.78 8.59
N THR A 179 -27.27 -4.09 7.84
CA THR A 179 -25.89 -4.01 8.33
C THR A 179 -25.47 -2.55 8.53
N VAL A 180 -25.87 -1.64 7.65
CA VAL A 180 -25.66 -0.19 7.80
C VAL A 180 -26.27 0.34 9.09
N ARG A 181 -27.51 -0.06 9.42
CA ARG A 181 -28.12 0.30 10.71
C ARG A 181 -27.30 -0.22 11.89
N THR A 182 -26.83 -1.45 11.81
CA THR A 182 -25.98 -2.07 12.86
C THR A 182 -24.69 -1.30 13.08
N LEU A 183 -24.02 -0.87 12.01
CA LEU A 183 -22.80 -0.09 12.07
C LEU A 183 -23.03 1.29 12.72
N ALA A 184 -24.13 1.95 12.38
CA ALA A 184 -24.48 3.25 12.95
C ALA A 184 -24.84 3.15 14.45
N THR A 185 -25.61 2.14 14.87
CA THR A 185 -26.13 2.06 16.24
C THR A 185 -25.22 1.32 17.21
N GLN A 186 -24.61 0.21 16.80
CA GLN A 186 -23.85 -0.67 17.71
C GLN A 186 -22.34 -0.37 17.68
N ALA A 187 -21.78 -0.15 16.49
CA ALA A 187 -20.36 0.16 16.33
C ALA A 187 -20.04 1.65 16.45
N ARG A 188 -21.06 2.51 16.62
CA ARG A 188 -20.98 3.98 16.77
C ARG A 188 -20.08 4.64 15.73
N GLN A 189 -20.09 4.13 14.50
CA GLN A 189 -19.27 4.66 13.41
C GLN A 189 -19.83 6.00 12.92
N PRO A 190 -18.99 6.92 12.40
CA PRO A 190 -19.46 8.21 11.90
C PRO A 190 -20.49 8.03 10.79
N ALA A 191 -21.68 8.62 10.96
CA ALA A 191 -22.81 8.42 10.04
C ALA A 191 -22.49 8.80 8.58
N ALA A 192 -21.66 9.84 8.37
CA ALA A 192 -21.20 10.25 7.05
C ALA A 192 -20.36 9.17 6.37
N LEU A 193 -19.45 8.49 7.10
CA LEU A 193 -18.62 7.41 6.55
C LEU A 193 -19.44 6.16 6.26
N VAL A 194 -20.38 5.82 7.14
CA VAL A 194 -21.29 4.69 6.91
C VAL A 194 -22.12 4.93 5.64
N ALA A 195 -22.63 6.15 5.45
CA ALA A 195 -23.36 6.52 4.24
C ALA A 195 -22.48 6.47 2.98
N ALA A 196 -21.23 6.95 3.07
CA ALA A 196 -20.26 6.88 1.97
C ALA A 196 -19.94 5.42 1.57
N LEU A 197 -19.73 4.54 2.54
CA LEU A 197 -19.52 3.11 2.29
C LEU A 197 -20.75 2.45 1.68
N GLN A 198 -21.95 2.77 2.18
CA GLN A 198 -23.20 2.25 1.62
C GLN A 198 -23.38 2.68 0.16
N ASP A 199 -23.20 3.98 -0.12
CA ASP A 199 -23.26 4.54 -1.48
C ASP A 199 -22.25 3.85 -2.38
N PHE A 200 -21.00 3.72 -1.92
CA PHE A 200 -19.94 3.05 -2.68
C PHE A 200 -20.31 1.60 -3.00
N VAL A 201 -20.69 0.79 -2.01
CA VAL A 201 -21.06 -0.63 -2.25
C VAL A 201 -22.27 -0.75 -3.17
N ALA A 202 -23.22 0.18 -3.11
CA ALA A 202 -24.43 0.16 -3.92
C ALA A 202 -24.25 0.68 -5.35
N THR A 203 -23.27 1.56 -5.60
CA THR A 203 -23.18 2.33 -6.86
C THR A 203 -21.86 2.20 -7.60
N SER A 204 -20.78 1.79 -6.92
CA SER A 204 -19.46 1.67 -7.56
C SER A 204 -19.46 0.59 -8.62
N ASP A 205 -18.58 0.67 -9.61
CA ASP A 205 -18.40 -0.43 -10.55
C ASP A 205 -17.71 -1.66 -9.90
N ASP A 206 -17.81 -2.81 -10.56
CA ASP A 206 -17.27 -4.07 -10.03
C ASP A 206 -15.74 -4.05 -9.91
N THR A 207 -15.02 -3.34 -10.78
CA THR A 207 -13.55 -3.25 -10.73
C THR A 207 -13.12 -2.50 -9.47
N ALA A 208 -13.79 -1.38 -9.16
CA ALA A 208 -13.54 -0.61 -7.94
C ALA A 208 -13.99 -1.35 -6.67
N ALA A 209 -15.09 -2.10 -6.72
CA ALA A 209 -15.58 -2.89 -5.60
C ALA A 209 -14.77 -4.19 -5.36
N ALA A 210 -14.07 -4.71 -6.38
CA ALA A 210 -13.30 -5.95 -6.27
C ALA A 210 -12.06 -5.82 -5.38
N GLN A 211 -11.50 -4.62 -5.25
CA GLN A 211 -10.32 -4.34 -4.44
C GLN A 211 -10.43 -2.95 -3.80
N MET A 212 -11.16 -2.87 -2.70
CA MET A 212 -11.33 -1.65 -1.93
C MET A 212 -10.13 -1.44 -1.00
N ARG A 213 -9.40 -0.34 -1.22
CA ARG A 213 -8.34 0.13 -0.31
C ARG A 213 -8.92 1.23 0.59
N PRO A 214 -8.95 1.05 1.91
CA PRO A 214 -9.61 1.98 2.82
C PRO A 214 -8.98 3.38 2.79
N TYR A 215 -7.65 3.50 2.63
CA TYR A 215 -7.00 4.82 2.60
C TYR A 215 -7.17 5.55 1.28
N ALA A 216 -7.16 4.82 0.15
CA ALA A 216 -7.52 5.42 -1.14
C ALA A 216 -8.97 5.96 -1.11
N LEU A 217 -9.89 5.22 -0.48
CA LEU A 217 -11.27 5.66 -0.32
C LEU A 217 -11.41 6.78 0.71
N ALA A 218 -10.61 6.80 1.78
CA ALA A 218 -10.59 7.89 2.73
C ALA A 218 -10.13 9.20 2.07
N ASP A 219 -9.07 9.15 1.27
CA ASP A 219 -8.61 10.29 0.48
C ASP A 219 -9.70 10.78 -0.49
N GLU A 220 -10.42 9.84 -1.13
CA GLU A 220 -11.54 10.15 -2.02
C GLU A 220 -12.71 10.80 -1.28
N TRP A 221 -13.08 10.27 -0.11
CA TRP A 221 -14.18 10.77 0.71
C TRP A 221 -13.80 11.98 1.57
N ARG A 222 -12.51 12.37 1.56
CA ARG A 222 -11.92 13.41 2.41
C ARG A 222 -12.19 13.15 3.89
N SER A 223 -11.99 11.90 4.30
CA SER A 223 -12.17 11.43 5.67
C SER A 223 -10.86 11.03 6.32
N ASP A 224 -10.89 10.85 7.65
CA ASP A 224 -9.75 10.30 8.36
C ASP A 224 -9.48 8.85 7.93
N ARG A 225 -8.23 8.56 7.59
CA ARG A 225 -7.80 7.24 7.11
C ARG A 225 -8.01 6.15 8.16
N ARG A 226 -7.73 6.44 9.44
CA ARG A 226 -7.86 5.50 10.54
C ARG A 226 -9.33 5.21 10.83
N GLU A 227 -10.18 6.23 10.92
CA GLU A 227 -11.63 6.03 11.08
C GLU A 227 -12.21 5.21 9.92
N THR A 228 -11.75 5.47 8.69
CA THR A 228 -12.19 4.72 7.51
C THR A 228 -11.76 3.25 7.59
N LEU A 229 -10.53 2.93 7.98
CA LEU A 229 -10.09 1.55 8.20
C LEU A 229 -10.89 0.87 9.33
N GLN A 230 -11.13 1.56 10.45
CA GLN A 230 -11.94 1.01 11.55
C GLN A 230 -13.37 0.70 11.10
N LEU A 231 -14.01 1.59 10.33
CA LEU A 231 -15.31 1.32 9.71
C LEU A 231 -15.26 0.05 8.86
N PHE A 232 -14.23 -0.13 8.04
CA PHE A 232 -14.09 -1.30 7.17
C PHE A 232 -13.94 -2.59 7.99
N LEU A 233 -13.16 -2.57 9.07
CA LEU A 233 -13.03 -3.70 9.98
C LEU A 233 -14.34 -4.06 10.67
N HIS A 234 -15.09 -3.06 11.16
CA HIS A 234 -16.43 -3.28 11.70
C HIS A 234 -17.42 -3.79 10.65
N ALA A 235 -17.35 -3.24 9.43
CA ALA A 235 -18.17 -3.66 8.29
C ALA A 235 -17.87 -5.12 7.93
N THR A 236 -16.61 -5.56 7.99
CA THR A 236 -16.27 -6.98 7.84
C THR A 236 -16.86 -7.84 8.94
N ARG A 237 -16.72 -7.43 10.21
CA ARG A 237 -17.30 -8.18 11.33
C ARG A 237 -18.82 -8.30 11.24
N ALA A 238 -19.48 -7.27 10.71
CA ALA A 238 -20.93 -7.22 10.53
C ALA A 238 -21.42 -7.93 9.24
N GLY A 239 -20.51 -8.54 8.47
CA GLY A 239 -20.82 -9.28 7.24
C GLY A 239 -21.12 -8.40 6.02
N LEU A 240 -20.76 -7.11 6.05
CA LEU A 240 -20.89 -6.20 4.91
C LEU A 240 -19.78 -6.42 3.89
N LEU A 241 -18.56 -6.58 4.38
CA LEU A 241 -17.34 -6.75 3.60
C LEU A 241 -16.66 -8.08 3.96
N ASP A 242 -15.85 -8.58 3.04
CA ASP A 242 -14.79 -9.54 3.33
C ASP A 242 -13.44 -8.82 3.14
N PHE A 243 -12.40 -9.25 3.85
CA PHE A 243 -11.03 -8.76 3.60
C PHE A 243 -10.14 -9.87 3.04
N ARG A 244 -9.02 -9.45 2.43
CA ARG A 244 -7.95 -10.33 1.96
C ARG A 244 -6.59 -9.69 2.23
N TRP A 245 -5.64 -10.54 2.58
CA TRP A 245 -4.23 -10.21 2.69
C TRP A 245 -3.57 -10.36 1.32
N ASN A 246 -3.19 -9.23 0.74
CA ASN A 246 -2.54 -9.17 -0.55
C ASN A 246 -1.03 -9.12 -0.36
N LEU A 247 -0.33 -10.11 -0.92
CA LEU A 247 1.11 -10.07 -1.08
C LEU A 247 1.44 -9.34 -2.39
N VAL A 248 2.10 -8.20 -2.29
CA VAL A 248 2.50 -7.35 -3.41
C VAL A 248 4.02 -7.38 -3.60
N CYS A 249 4.47 -7.31 -4.85
CA CYS A 249 5.90 -7.22 -5.13
C CYS A 249 6.45 -5.86 -4.68
N PRO A 250 7.59 -5.79 -3.95
CA PRO A 250 8.15 -4.52 -3.50
C PRO A 250 8.68 -3.62 -4.64
N HIS A 251 8.78 -4.14 -5.86
CA HIS A 251 9.26 -3.39 -7.03
C HIS A 251 8.09 -2.85 -7.86
N CYS A 252 7.29 -3.72 -8.46
CA CYS A 252 6.15 -3.29 -9.29
C CYS A 252 4.87 -3.03 -8.50
N ARG A 253 4.81 -3.36 -7.20
CA ARG A 253 3.59 -3.27 -6.36
C ARG A 253 2.38 -4.04 -6.91
N GLY A 254 2.58 -4.86 -7.93
CA GLY A 254 1.56 -5.75 -8.47
C GLY A 254 1.25 -6.87 -7.48
N LEU A 255 -0.02 -7.27 -7.45
CA LEU A 255 -0.51 -8.40 -6.66
C LEU A 255 0.18 -9.70 -7.09
N LYS A 256 0.59 -10.52 -6.12
CA LYS A 256 1.21 -11.84 -6.33
C LYS A 256 0.39 -12.97 -5.71
N ALA A 257 -0.17 -12.72 -4.54
CA ALA A 257 -1.12 -13.62 -3.90
C ALA A 257 -2.16 -12.79 -3.15
N ALA A 258 -3.38 -13.32 -3.01
CA ALA A 258 -4.44 -12.71 -2.23
C ALA A 258 -5.07 -13.81 -1.36
N GLU A 259 -4.82 -13.77 -0.08
CA GLU A 259 -5.16 -14.83 0.86
C GLU A 259 -6.28 -14.37 1.81
N PRO A 260 -7.24 -15.22 2.18
CA PRO A 260 -8.33 -14.82 3.07
C PRO A 260 -7.88 -14.67 4.53
N THR A 261 -6.74 -15.26 4.90
CA THR A 261 -6.24 -15.28 6.28
C THR A 261 -4.71 -15.11 6.30
N LEU A 262 -4.16 -14.55 7.38
CA LEU A 262 -2.72 -14.47 7.61
C LEU A 262 -2.06 -15.86 7.61
N ALA A 263 -2.78 -16.86 8.12
CA ALA A 263 -2.32 -18.24 8.15
C ALA A 263 -2.24 -18.88 6.75
N SER A 264 -2.71 -18.23 5.69
CA SER A 264 -2.56 -18.73 4.31
C SER A 264 -1.46 -18.00 3.54
N LEU A 265 -0.91 -16.92 4.10
CA LEU A 265 0.15 -16.14 3.48
C LEU A 265 1.45 -16.95 3.41
N ARG A 266 2.11 -16.92 2.25
CA ARG A 266 3.43 -17.53 2.08
C ARG A 266 4.54 -16.53 2.46
N PRO A 267 5.58 -16.95 3.19
CA PRO A 267 6.69 -16.05 3.54
C PRO A 267 7.55 -15.62 2.35
N THR A 268 7.53 -16.37 1.25
CA THR A 268 8.32 -16.07 0.04
C THR A 268 7.44 -16.08 -1.21
N ALA A 269 7.80 -15.24 -2.18
CA ALA A 269 7.15 -15.20 -3.48
C ALA A 269 8.12 -14.78 -4.59
N HIS A 270 7.79 -15.22 -5.80
CA HIS A 270 8.45 -14.78 -7.02
C HIS A 270 7.57 -13.78 -7.77
N CYS A 271 8.16 -12.73 -8.35
CA CYS A 271 7.47 -11.83 -9.24
C CYS A 271 7.96 -12.03 -10.68
N ASP A 272 7.14 -12.66 -11.53
CA ASP A 272 7.53 -12.92 -12.94
C ASP A 272 7.81 -11.62 -13.71
N SER A 273 7.03 -10.57 -13.47
CA SER A 273 7.16 -9.29 -14.19
C SER A 273 8.45 -8.53 -13.83
N CYS A 274 8.94 -8.68 -12.61
CA CYS A 274 10.19 -8.06 -12.17
C CYS A 274 11.37 -9.02 -12.22
N ASN A 275 11.09 -10.31 -12.40
CA ASN A 275 12.01 -11.44 -12.27
C ASN A 275 12.84 -11.37 -10.97
N VAL A 276 12.16 -11.20 -9.83
CA VAL A 276 12.80 -11.16 -8.50
C VAL A 276 12.08 -12.08 -7.53
N ASP A 277 12.85 -12.77 -6.70
CA ASP A 277 12.37 -13.42 -5.49
C ASP A 277 12.41 -12.43 -4.33
N PHE A 278 11.37 -12.46 -3.49
CA PHE A 278 11.31 -11.60 -2.31
C PHE A 278 10.63 -12.32 -1.15
N THR A 279 10.97 -11.86 0.05
CA THR A 279 10.34 -12.31 1.30
C THR A 279 9.21 -11.34 1.65
N ALA A 280 8.10 -11.88 2.14
CA ALA A 280 7.01 -11.10 2.70
C ALA A 280 7.54 -10.20 3.83
N ASN A 281 7.06 -8.96 3.86
CA ASN A 281 7.36 -7.96 4.85
C ASN A 281 6.06 -7.21 5.16
N PHE A 282 5.64 -7.20 6.42
CA PHE A 282 4.36 -6.65 6.85
C PHE A 282 4.24 -5.14 6.65
N ASP A 283 5.35 -4.42 6.59
CA ASP A 283 5.38 -2.96 6.44
C ASP A 283 5.44 -2.53 4.97
N GLN A 284 5.77 -3.45 4.06
CA GLN A 284 6.02 -3.13 2.65
C GLN A 284 5.21 -4.00 1.71
N SER A 285 5.35 -5.32 1.77
CA SER A 285 4.81 -6.23 0.74
C SER A 285 3.49 -6.89 1.11
N VAL A 286 2.91 -6.62 2.29
CA VAL A 286 1.62 -7.18 2.69
C VAL A 286 0.62 -6.06 3.01
N GLU A 287 -0.47 -5.99 2.25
CA GLU A 287 -1.57 -5.04 2.46
C GLU A 287 -2.91 -5.74 2.73
N LEU A 288 -3.79 -5.09 3.49
CA LEU A 288 -5.17 -5.52 3.65
C LEU A 288 -6.07 -4.77 2.65
N THR A 289 -6.86 -5.52 1.89
CA THR A 289 -7.88 -4.96 1.00
C THR A 289 -9.24 -5.60 1.27
N PHE A 290 -10.30 -4.93 0.86
CA PHE A 290 -11.67 -5.34 1.14
C PHE A 290 -12.47 -5.52 -0.14
N THR A 291 -13.56 -6.28 -0.06
CA THR A 291 -14.54 -6.43 -1.11
C THR A 291 -15.93 -6.61 -0.49
N PRO A 292 -17.04 -6.24 -1.15
CA PRO A 292 -18.36 -6.56 -0.66
C PRO A 292 -18.52 -8.05 -0.43
N ASN A 293 -19.14 -8.42 0.69
CA ASN A 293 -19.46 -9.82 0.93
C ASN A 293 -20.40 -10.33 -0.19
N ALA A 294 -20.15 -11.53 -0.71
CA ALA A 294 -20.88 -12.07 -1.85
C ALA A 294 -22.39 -12.19 -1.59
N SER A 295 -22.81 -12.32 -0.32
CA SER A 295 -24.22 -12.30 0.06
C SER A 295 -24.88 -10.93 -0.12
N ILE A 296 -24.11 -9.84 -0.21
CA ILE A 296 -24.64 -8.50 -0.48
C ILE A 296 -24.48 -8.17 -1.95
N ARG A 297 -23.26 -8.33 -2.46
CA ARG A 297 -22.91 -8.01 -3.84
C ARG A 297 -21.79 -8.95 -4.29
N PRO A 298 -22.06 -9.93 -5.17
CA PRO A 298 -21.02 -10.77 -5.72
C PRO A 298 -20.19 -9.93 -6.70
N VAL A 299 -18.90 -9.79 -6.41
CA VAL A 299 -17.96 -9.08 -7.27
C VAL A 299 -16.85 -10.03 -7.66
N ALA A 300 -16.62 -10.19 -8.95
CA ALA A 300 -15.49 -10.94 -9.47
C ALA A 300 -14.40 -9.97 -9.91
N ARG A 301 -13.15 -10.22 -9.48
CA ARG A 301 -12.00 -9.53 -10.06
C ARG A 301 -11.76 -10.10 -11.45
N VAL A 302 -11.74 -9.22 -12.44
CA VAL A 302 -11.50 -9.56 -13.83
C VAL A 302 -10.48 -8.56 -14.36
N ASP A 303 -9.33 -9.05 -14.80
CA ASP A 303 -8.29 -8.21 -15.39
C ASP A 303 -8.50 -8.13 -16.90
N PHE A 304 -8.38 -6.93 -17.47
CA PHE A 304 -8.42 -6.61 -18.89
C PHE A 304 -7.07 -6.09 -19.41
N CYS A 305 -6.19 -5.65 -18.51
CA CYS A 305 -4.79 -5.31 -18.75
C CYS A 305 -3.99 -5.46 -17.45
N VAL A 306 -2.79 -6.05 -17.53
CA VAL A 306 -1.94 -6.32 -16.36
C VAL A 306 -0.61 -5.55 -16.38
N GLY A 307 -0.39 -4.70 -17.39
CA GLY A 307 0.91 -4.08 -17.67
C GLY A 307 0.91 -2.57 -17.86
N GLY A 308 -0.25 -1.92 -17.93
CA GLY A 308 -0.33 -0.48 -18.25
C GLY A 308 0.04 0.45 -17.09
N PRO A 309 0.18 1.76 -17.36
CA PRO A 309 0.68 2.74 -16.38
C PRO A 309 -0.07 2.75 -15.04
N GLN A 310 -1.41 2.72 -15.07
CA GLN A 310 -2.22 2.75 -13.84
C GLN A 310 -2.25 1.42 -13.06
N VAL A 311 -1.65 0.35 -13.60
CA VAL A 311 -1.37 -0.87 -12.81
C VAL A 311 -0.21 -0.61 -11.84
N THR A 312 0.72 0.28 -12.22
CA THR A 312 1.91 0.65 -11.44
C THR A 312 2.07 2.17 -11.39
N PRO A 313 1.13 2.90 -10.75
CA PRO A 313 1.06 4.37 -10.83
C PRO A 313 2.26 5.09 -10.18
N HIS A 314 3.08 4.39 -9.39
CA HIS A 314 4.32 4.95 -8.85
C HIS A 314 5.48 4.99 -9.85
N ILE A 315 5.35 4.28 -10.97
CA ILE A 315 6.31 4.30 -12.07
C ILE A 315 5.89 5.43 -13.03
N VAL A 316 6.65 6.52 -13.01
CA VAL A 316 6.37 7.73 -13.80
C VAL A 316 6.88 7.63 -15.23
N ALA A 317 7.91 6.80 -15.46
CA ALA A 317 8.36 6.48 -16.80
C ALA A 317 8.96 5.09 -16.89
N GLN A 318 8.76 4.45 -18.03
CA GLN A 318 9.35 3.16 -18.37
C GLN A 318 9.73 3.16 -19.85
N GLN A 319 11.00 2.93 -20.15
CA GLN A 319 11.53 3.07 -21.52
C GLN A 319 12.56 1.97 -21.79
N PHE A 320 12.44 1.30 -22.93
CA PHE A 320 13.45 0.35 -23.38
C PHE A 320 14.58 1.10 -24.12
N LEU A 321 15.82 0.74 -23.79
CA LEU A 321 17.04 1.24 -24.43
C LEU A 321 17.72 0.06 -25.12
N ASP A 322 17.92 0.14 -26.44
CA ASP A 322 18.73 -0.81 -27.20
C ASP A 322 20.20 -0.78 -26.72
N PRO A 323 20.98 -1.85 -26.96
CA PRO A 323 22.40 -1.89 -26.58
C PRO A 323 23.15 -0.65 -27.08
N GLY A 324 23.81 0.06 -26.17
CA GLY A 324 24.67 1.21 -26.49
C GLY A 324 23.92 2.49 -26.86
N THR A 325 22.59 2.49 -26.74
CA THR A 325 21.78 3.68 -26.99
C THR A 325 21.58 4.49 -25.72
N ASN A 326 21.61 5.80 -25.86
CA ASN A 326 21.27 6.73 -24.79
C ASN A 326 19.90 7.36 -25.06
N ARG A 327 19.16 7.70 -24.01
CA ARG A 327 17.83 8.32 -24.13
C ARG A 327 17.68 9.47 -23.16
N THR A 328 17.11 10.57 -23.64
CA THR A 328 16.62 11.66 -22.80
C THR A 328 15.15 11.43 -22.51
N LEU A 329 14.77 11.43 -21.23
CA LEU A 329 13.39 11.38 -20.79
C LEU A 329 12.98 12.76 -20.26
N PRO A 330 12.13 13.51 -20.96
CA PRO A 330 11.52 14.72 -20.41
C PRO A 330 10.45 14.32 -19.40
N LEU A 331 10.64 14.67 -18.13
CA LEU A 331 9.72 14.27 -17.06
C LEU A 331 9.08 15.50 -16.41
N GLU A 332 7.80 15.36 -16.07
CA GLU A 332 7.08 16.27 -15.18
C GLU A 332 6.94 15.57 -13.82
N LEU A 333 7.86 15.86 -12.91
CA LEU A 333 7.96 15.22 -11.61
C LEU A 333 7.56 16.16 -10.49
N GLU A 334 6.78 15.67 -9.54
CA GLU A 334 6.55 16.39 -8.29
C GLU A 334 7.80 16.32 -7.41
N PRO A 335 8.04 17.32 -6.54
CA PRO A 335 9.12 17.28 -5.56
C PRO A 335 9.12 15.99 -4.74
N GLY A 336 10.29 15.37 -4.59
CA GLY A 336 10.40 14.08 -3.89
C GLY A 336 11.65 13.29 -4.23
N ARG A 337 11.71 12.04 -3.75
CA ARG A 337 12.79 11.09 -4.03
C ARG A 337 12.34 10.04 -5.03
N TYR A 338 13.17 9.82 -6.04
CA TYR A 338 12.92 8.91 -7.15
C TYR A 338 14.11 7.99 -7.34
N ARG A 339 13.88 6.87 -8.01
CA ARG A 339 14.96 5.99 -8.47
C ARG A 339 14.78 5.59 -9.92
N VAL A 340 15.92 5.34 -10.57
CA VAL A 340 16.01 4.61 -11.82
C VAL A 340 16.54 3.21 -11.53
N ARG A 341 15.83 2.19 -12.01
CA ARG A 341 16.25 0.79 -11.89
C ARG A 341 16.09 0.04 -13.20
N VAL A 342 16.88 -1.02 -13.35
CA VAL A 342 16.76 -2.00 -14.43
C VAL A 342 16.38 -3.36 -13.82
N PRO A 343 15.30 -4.03 -14.27
CA PRO A 343 14.95 -5.37 -13.79
C PRO A 343 16.11 -6.35 -13.92
N GLY A 344 16.36 -7.12 -12.86
CA GLY A 344 17.45 -8.11 -12.82
C GLY A 344 18.85 -7.55 -12.53
N MET A 345 19.01 -6.22 -12.36
CA MET A 345 20.26 -5.60 -11.94
C MET A 345 20.21 -5.17 -10.48
N ALA A 346 21.36 -5.25 -9.78
CA ALA A 346 21.48 -4.82 -8.39
C ALA A 346 21.62 -3.28 -8.30
N GLU A 347 22.22 -2.68 -9.32
CA GLU A 347 22.46 -1.26 -9.46
C GLU A 347 21.15 -0.48 -9.61
N GLN A 348 21.00 0.56 -8.77
CA GLN A 348 19.88 1.50 -8.80
C GLN A 348 20.44 2.90 -8.57
N HIS A 349 19.85 3.89 -9.23
CA HIS A 349 20.27 5.29 -9.08
C HIS A 349 19.17 6.08 -8.43
N VAL A 350 19.44 6.65 -7.26
CA VAL A 350 18.51 7.51 -6.55
C VAL A 350 18.76 8.96 -6.95
N PHE A 351 17.71 9.76 -7.09
CA PHE A 351 17.81 11.19 -7.34
C PHE A 351 16.68 11.94 -6.64
N ARG A 352 16.88 13.25 -6.44
CA ARG A 352 15.94 14.15 -5.78
C ARG A 352 15.34 15.12 -6.78
N VAL A 353 14.04 15.35 -6.68
CA VAL A 353 13.35 16.40 -7.42
C VAL A 353 13.10 17.55 -6.46
N THR A 354 13.70 18.71 -6.76
CA THR A 354 13.66 19.89 -5.90
C THR A 354 13.64 21.16 -6.75
N ASP A 355 12.89 22.17 -6.31
CA ASP A 355 12.87 23.48 -6.95
C ASP A 355 14.28 24.12 -6.94
N GLY A 356 14.65 24.76 -8.05
CA GLY A 356 15.96 25.43 -8.21
C GLY A 356 17.14 24.50 -8.52
N ALA A 357 16.93 23.19 -8.65
CA ALA A 357 17.96 22.25 -9.11
C ALA A 357 18.24 22.35 -10.63
N PRO A 358 19.32 21.72 -11.14
CA PRO A 358 19.60 21.65 -12.57
C PRO A 358 18.43 21.07 -13.39
N THR A 359 18.24 21.55 -14.60
CA THR A 359 17.17 21.09 -15.51
C THR A 359 17.51 19.77 -16.21
N ALA A 360 18.70 19.21 -16.00
CA ALA A 360 19.06 17.91 -16.53
C ALA A 360 20.07 17.20 -15.63
N ILE A 361 19.91 15.88 -15.47
CA ILE A 361 20.90 15.02 -14.84
C ILE A 361 21.23 13.82 -15.73
N ARG A 362 22.46 13.32 -15.63
CA ARG A 362 22.95 12.16 -16.37
C ARG A 362 23.08 10.96 -15.44
N LEU A 363 22.47 9.84 -15.81
CA LEU A 363 22.51 8.60 -15.06
C LEU A 363 22.99 7.46 -15.97
N ASP A 364 24.06 6.78 -15.56
CA ASP A 364 24.57 5.59 -16.24
C ASP A 364 24.02 4.34 -15.58
N LEU A 365 23.16 3.61 -16.31
CA LEU A 365 22.40 2.47 -15.80
C LEU A 365 23.28 1.29 -15.33
N THR A 366 24.56 1.29 -15.67
CA THR A 366 25.50 0.20 -15.35
C THR A 366 26.56 0.60 -14.33
N ALA A 367 26.75 1.90 -14.11
CA ALA A 367 27.74 2.38 -13.16
C ALA A 367 27.22 2.24 -11.73
N LYS A 368 28.11 1.89 -10.79
CA LYS A 368 27.78 2.03 -9.37
C LYS A 368 27.94 3.49 -8.97
N SER A 369 26.88 4.09 -8.46
CA SER A 369 26.90 5.43 -7.87
C SER A 369 26.08 5.45 -6.59
N LEU A 370 26.60 6.10 -5.56
CA LEU A 370 25.91 6.39 -4.30
C LEU A 370 25.42 7.85 -4.25
N ASP A 371 25.64 8.60 -5.34
CA ASP A 371 25.25 10.00 -5.40
C ASP A 371 23.73 10.11 -5.57
N GLU A 372 23.13 11.08 -4.88
CA GLU A 372 21.72 11.45 -5.05
C GLU A 372 21.61 12.85 -5.70
N PRO A 373 21.88 12.96 -7.01
CA PRO A 373 21.82 14.23 -7.71
C PRO A 373 20.41 14.83 -7.63
N ALA A 374 20.34 16.15 -7.66
CA ALA A 374 19.08 16.88 -7.69
C ALA A 374 18.73 17.29 -9.13
N VAL A 375 17.45 17.25 -9.48
CA VAL A 375 16.91 17.70 -10.77
C VAL A 375 15.66 18.56 -10.53
N ALA A 376 15.42 19.54 -11.40
CA ALA A 376 14.21 20.36 -11.35
C ALA A 376 12.95 19.52 -11.66
N PRO A 377 11.75 19.92 -11.17
CA PRO A 377 10.47 19.28 -11.49
C PRO A 377 10.19 19.05 -12.98
N HIS A 378 10.59 19.99 -13.83
CA HIS A 378 10.46 19.91 -15.29
C HIS A 378 11.80 19.56 -15.97
N GLY A 379 12.58 18.69 -15.33
CA GLY A 379 13.93 18.36 -15.79
C GLY A 379 14.03 17.08 -16.62
N ASP A 380 15.10 17.00 -17.39
CA ASP A 380 15.42 15.88 -18.26
C ASP A 380 16.32 14.84 -17.54
N LEU A 381 15.96 13.56 -17.67
CA LEU A 381 16.86 12.46 -17.31
C LEU A 381 17.59 11.94 -18.54
N PHE A 382 18.90 12.13 -18.60
CA PHE A 382 19.75 11.53 -19.62
C PHE A 382 20.23 10.15 -19.16
N LEU A 383 19.60 9.09 -19.70
CA LEU A 383 19.93 7.71 -19.39
C LEU A 383 20.97 7.16 -20.39
N VAL A 384 22.02 6.55 -19.83
CA VAL A 384 23.11 5.93 -20.60
C VAL A 384 23.01 4.42 -20.45
N ASN A 385 22.95 3.70 -21.57
CA ASN A 385 22.98 2.24 -21.58
C ASN A 385 24.31 1.74 -22.17
N ALA A 386 24.91 0.74 -21.54
CA ALA A 386 26.09 0.07 -22.04
C ALA A 386 25.78 -0.73 -23.34
N PRO A 387 26.80 -0.99 -24.19
CA PRO A 387 26.63 -1.66 -25.49
C PRO A 387 26.42 -3.18 -25.42
N ASP A 388 26.44 -3.78 -24.24
CA ASP A 388 26.40 -5.22 -24.02
C ASP A 388 24.98 -5.81 -24.12
N ALA A 389 23.95 -5.07 -23.70
CA ALA A 389 22.58 -5.56 -23.68
C ALA A 389 21.56 -4.43 -23.75
N GLY A 390 20.37 -4.74 -24.30
CA GLY A 390 19.21 -3.86 -24.23
C GLY A 390 18.60 -3.91 -22.83
N ARG A 391 18.21 -2.75 -22.29
CA ARG A 391 17.74 -2.63 -20.90
C ARG A 391 16.44 -1.84 -20.82
N LEU A 392 15.54 -2.30 -19.94
CA LEU A 392 14.33 -1.57 -19.58
C LEU A 392 14.64 -0.66 -18.40
N ALA A 393 14.72 0.65 -18.64
CA ALA A 393 14.86 1.62 -17.57
C ALA A 393 13.50 1.98 -16.99
N ILE A 394 13.38 1.90 -15.66
CA ILE A 394 12.16 2.21 -14.91
C ILE A 394 12.47 3.36 -13.96
N VAL A 395 11.78 4.49 -14.15
CA VAL A 395 11.83 5.66 -13.28
C VAL A 395 10.61 5.62 -12.37
N GLU A 396 10.82 5.55 -11.06
CA GLU A 396 9.74 5.40 -10.10
C GLU A 396 9.95 6.20 -8.83
N ARG A 397 8.83 6.61 -8.23
CA ARG A 397 8.80 7.27 -6.92
C ARG A 397 9.22 6.26 -5.85
N ILE A 398 10.19 6.63 -5.02
CA ILE A 398 10.64 5.79 -3.90
C ILE A 398 9.60 5.78 -2.79
N ALA A 399 8.91 6.92 -2.59
CA ALA A 399 7.83 7.00 -1.62
C ALA A 399 6.80 5.89 -1.91
N TRP A 400 6.54 5.05 -0.91
CA TRP A 400 5.40 4.16 -0.94
C TRP A 400 4.15 5.03 -1.05
N SER A 401 3.24 4.65 -1.96
CA SER A 401 1.90 5.23 -1.91
C SER A 401 1.35 4.86 -0.55
N ASP A 402 1.03 5.88 0.23
CA ASP A 402 0.49 5.84 1.58
C ASP A 402 -0.96 5.34 1.65
N GLN A 403 -1.46 4.78 0.55
CA GLN A 403 -2.83 4.31 0.40
C GLN A 403 -3.03 2.83 0.74
N ALA A 404 -1.95 2.10 1.03
CA ALA A 404 -2.01 0.72 1.48
C ALA A 404 -2.22 0.67 3.00
N ALA A 405 -3.24 -0.07 3.45
CA ALA A 405 -3.35 -0.47 4.84
C ALA A 405 -2.41 -1.66 5.07
N THR A 406 -1.16 -1.40 5.47
CA THR A 406 -0.13 -2.43 5.59
C THR A 406 -0.46 -3.40 6.73
N ALA A 407 0.03 -4.64 6.64
CA ALA A 407 -0.16 -5.61 7.71
C ALA A 407 0.48 -5.16 9.02
N ALA A 408 1.59 -4.43 8.98
CA ALA A 408 2.23 -3.86 10.17
C ALA A 408 1.29 -2.91 10.90
N GLU A 409 0.64 -2.00 10.17
CA GLU A 409 -0.32 -1.06 10.75
C GLU A 409 -1.59 -1.77 11.22
N VAL A 410 -2.24 -2.55 10.36
CA VAL A 410 -3.50 -3.24 10.69
C VAL A 410 -3.33 -4.15 11.91
N THR A 411 -2.26 -4.95 11.94
CA THR A 411 -2.05 -5.91 13.05
C THR A 411 -1.56 -5.26 14.34
N SER A 412 -1.17 -3.98 14.31
CA SER A 412 -0.84 -3.21 15.51
C SER A 412 -2.00 -2.32 15.98
N LEU A 413 -3.18 -2.39 15.34
CA LEU A 413 -4.41 -1.76 15.82
C LEU A 413 -5.11 -2.65 16.85
N GLN A 414 -5.44 -2.07 18.01
CA GLN A 414 -6.17 -2.79 19.07
C GLN A 414 -7.50 -3.36 18.55
N LEU A 415 -8.26 -2.57 17.80
CA LEU A 415 -9.53 -2.98 17.21
C LEU A 415 -9.39 -4.25 16.35
N PHE A 416 -8.35 -4.33 15.54
CA PHE A 416 -8.13 -5.50 14.69
C PHE A 416 -7.87 -6.75 15.54
N ARG A 417 -7.02 -6.63 16.57
CA ARG A 417 -6.71 -7.74 17.49
C ARG A 417 -7.92 -8.21 18.28
N ASP A 418 -8.83 -7.30 18.61
CA ASP A 418 -10.06 -7.63 19.34
C ASP A 418 -11.07 -8.35 18.41
N LEU A 419 -11.32 -7.80 17.22
CA LEU A 419 -12.30 -8.34 16.28
C LEU A 419 -11.84 -9.62 15.56
N PHE A 420 -10.54 -9.73 15.31
CA PHE A 420 -9.91 -10.76 14.48
C PHE A 420 -8.73 -11.44 15.19
N SER A 421 -8.86 -11.73 16.48
CA SER A 421 -7.81 -12.39 17.30
C SER A 421 -7.26 -13.71 16.75
N ARG A 422 -7.98 -14.37 15.84
CA ARG A 422 -7.56 -15.61 15.16
C ARG A 422 -6.78 -15.38 13.87
N GLU A 423 -6.66 -14.14 13.41
CA GLU A 423 -5.77 -13.79 12.30
C GLU A 423 -4.32 -13.83 12.78
N VAL A 424 -3.70 -14.98 12.60
CA VAL A 424 -2.33 -15.28 13.01
C VAL A 424 -1.59 -15.97 11.88
N LEU A 425 -0.26 -15.95 11.92
CA LEU A 425 0.57 -16.72 11.00
C LEU A 425 0.46 -18.23 11.28
N ARG A 426 0.89 -19.07 10.33
CA ARG A 426 1.03 -20.50 10.62
C ARG A 426 2.08 -20.70 11.71
N ARG A 427 1.90 -21.73 12.54
CA ARG A 427 2.88 -22.08 13.58
C ARG A 427 4.24 -22.38 12.94
N GLY A 428 5.29 -21.76 13.46
CA GLY A 428 6.66 -21.89 12.96
C GLY A 428 7.02 -20.94 11.81
N GLU A 429 6.05 -20.23 11.22
CA GLU A 429 6.35 -19.17 10.26
C GLU A 429 6.66 -17.85 10.97
N GLN A 430 7.55 -17.08 10.36
CA GLN A 430 7.94 -15.75 10.81
C GLN A 430 7.98 -14.81 9.62
N ILE A 431 7.49 -13.59 9.81
CA ILE A 431 7.51 -12.56 8.76
C ILE A 431 8.16 -11.30 9.32
N SER A 432 9.07 -10.71 8.55
CA SER A 432 9.69 -9.45 8.94
C SER A 432 8.65 -8.35 8.97
N VAL A 433 8.67 -7.59 10.05
CA VAL A 433 8.03 -6.29 10.15
C VAL A 433 9.16 -5.27 10.03
N GLY A 434 8.88 -4.11 9.43
CA GLY A 434 9.79 -2.98 9.41
C GLY A 434 10.07 -2.47 10.84
N ALA A 435 10.29 -1.17 10.97
CA ALA A 435 10.49 -0.58 12.29
C ALA A 435 9.16 -0.56 13.08
N MET A 436 9.13 -1.22 14.24
CA MET A 436 8.04 -1.09 15.20
C MET A 436 8.58 -0.48 16.49
N THR A 437 7.79 0.38 17.11
CA THR A 437 8.06 0.86 18.46
C THR A 437 7.43 -0.09 19.46
N ILE A 438 8.28 -0.81 20.18
CA ILE A 438 7.87 -1.72 21.25
C ILE A 438 7.92 -0.96 22.57
N VAL A 439 6.93 -1.22 23.41
CA VAL A 439 6.84 -0.69 24.76
C VAL A 439 6.68 -1.86 25.72
N PHE A 440 7.53 -1.90 26.74
CA PHE A 440 7.27 -2.71 27.93
C PHE A 440 6.94 -1.77 29.08
N THR A 441 5.99 -2.20 29.89
CA THR A 441 5.62 -1.52 31.13
C THR A 441 5.77 -2.47 32.31
N ASP A 442 5.87 -1.92 33.52
CA ASP A 442 5.90 -2.68 34.76
C ASP A 442 5.28 -1.82 35.88
N LEU A 443 4.50 -2.43 36.76
CA LEU A 443 3.91 -1.72 37.89
C LEU A 443 4.94 -1.67 39.02
N LYS A 444 5.36 -0.46 39.41
CA LYS A 444 6.34 -0.31 40.49
C LYS A 444 5.76 -0.82 41.81
N ASN A 445 6.53 -1.64 42.52
CA ASN A 445 6.21 -2.17 43.84
C ASN A 445 4.89 -2.95 43.90
N SER A 446 4.49 -3.63 42.82
CA SER A 446 3.25 -4.41 42.79
C SER A 446 3.19 -5.49 43.87
N THR A 447 4.30 -6.14 44.21
CA THR A 447 4.34 -7.11 45.33
C THR A 447 3.99 -6.46 46.67
N GLN A 448 4.46 -5.23 46.91
CA GLN A 448 4.12 -4.48 48.11
C GLN A 448 2.63 -4.11 48.13
N LEU A 449 2.08 -3.74 46.96
CA LEU A 449 0.65 -3.48 46.80
C LEU A 449 -0.21 -4.68 47.25
N TYR A 450 0.11 -5.90 46.79
CA TYR A 450 -0.60 -7.11 47.22
C TYR A 450 -0.52 -7.34 48.74
N ASN A 451 0.65 -7.10 49.33
CA ASN A 451 0.85 -7.29 50.77
C ASN A 451 0.06 -6.28 51.63
N GLU A 452 -0.07 -5.04 51.18
CA GLU A 452 -0.67 -3.94 51.97
C GLU A 452 -2.20 -3.95 51.95
N ILE A 453 -2.81 -4.23 50.80
CA ILE A 453 -4.28 -4.15 50.65
C ILE A 453 -4.94 -5.51 50.39
N GLY A 454 -4.16 -6.59 50.37
CA GLY A 454 -4.63 -7.95 50.11
C GLY A 454 -4.93 -8.23 48.64
N ASP A 455 -5.03 -9.52 48.30
CA ASP A 455 -5.08 -9.97 46.90
C ASP A 455 -6.30 -9.46 46.13
N ALA A 456 -7.51 -9.54 46.70
CA ALA A 456 -8.72 -9.18 45.98
C ALA A 456 -8.81 -7.66 45.67
N PRO A 457 -8.56 -6.74 46.62
CA PRO A 457 -8.50 -5.30 46.31
C PRO A 457 -7.33 -4.93 45.39
N ALA A 458 -6.16 -5.56 45.55
CA ALA A 458 -5.03 -5.34 44.66
C ALA A 458 -5.33 -5.78 43.22
N PHE A 459 -6.00 -6.92 43.04
CA PHE A 459 -6.41 -7.39 41.73
C PHE A 459 -7.35 -6.40 41.03
N GLY A 460 -8.33 -5.84 41.75
CA GLY A 460 -9.20 -4.78 41.22
C GLY A 460 -8.41 -3.56 40.72
N ARG A 461 -7.38 -3.14 41.47
CA ARG A 461 -6.49 -2.04 41.05
C ARG A 461 -5.67 -2.36 39.81
N VAL A 462 -5.20 -3.60 39.71
CA VAL A 462 -4.45 -4.08 38.53
C VAL A 462 -5.35 -4.13 37.29
N LEU A 463 -6.62 -4.49 37.43
CA LEU A 463 -7.59 -4.41 36.33
C LEU A 463 -7.78 -2.97 35.86
N THR A 464 -8.04 -2.02 36.77
CA THR A 464 -8.16 -0.59 36.42
C THR A 464 -6.89 -0.07 35.75
N HIS A 465 -5.72 -0.53 36.20
CA HIS A 465 -4.44 -0.22 35.59
C HIS A 465 -4.36 -0.70 34.13
N PHE A 466 -4.79 -1.93 33.83
CA PHE A 466 -4.85 -2.44 32.46
C PHE A 466 -5.86 -1.69 31.59
N ASP A 467 -7.00 -1.29 32.14
CA ASP A 467 -8.00 -0.51 31.40
C ASP A 467 -7.42 0.84 30.96
N ILE A 468 -6.72 1.54 31.86
CA ILE A 468 -6.04 2.82 31.56
C ILE A 468 -4.98 2.63 30.48
N LEU A 469 -4.13 1.61 30.62
CA LEU A 469 -3.09 1.32 29.65
C LEU A 469 -3.67 0.99 28.27
N THR A 470 -4.66 0.10 28.22
CA THR A 470 -5.30 -0.34 26.97
C THR A 470 -5.96 0.85 26.28
N ALA A 471 -6.67 1.70 27.03
CA ALA A 471 -7.28 2.91 26.50
C ALA A 471 -6.26 3.91 25.95
N ALA A 472 -5.17 4.17 26.69
CA ALA A 472 -4.11 5.09 26.25
C ALA A 472 -3.37 4.57 25.00
N VAL A 473 -3.06 3.27 24.97
CA VAL A 473 -2.43 2.62 23.81
C VAL A 473 -3.34 2.68 22.58
N ALA A 474 -4.63 2.34 22.73
CA ALA A 474 -5.59 2.34 21.63
C ALA A 474 -5.87 3.75 21.08
N ALA A 475 -5.93 4.77 21.95
CA ALA A 475 -6.17 6.17 21.56
C ALA A 475 -5.08 6.71 20.62
N GLU A 476 -3.83 6.29 20.81
CA GLU A 476 -2.71 6.67 19.96
C GLU A 476 -2.52 5.73 18.76
N GLY A 477 -3.33 4.67 18.66
CA GLY A 477 -3.33 3.70 17.57
C GLY A 477 -2.22 2.66 17.67
N GLY A 478 -1.81 2.31 18.88
CA GLY A 478 -1.09 1.06 19.13
C GLY A 478 -2.03 -0.05 19.58
N ALA A 479 -1.43 -1.17 19.96
CA ALA A 479 -2.15 -2.27 20.59
C ALA A 479 -1.34 -2.93 21.70
N VAL A 480 -2.07 -3.43 22.70
CA VAL A 480 -1.54 -4.36 23.70
C VAL A 480 -1.37 -5.72 23.03
N VAL A 481 -0.13 -6.18 22.91
CA VAL A 481 0.23 -7.46 22.29
C VAL A 481 -0.07 -8.60 23.26
N LYS A 482 0.40 -8.45 24.50
CA LYS A 482 0.19 -9.41 25.59
C LYS A 482 0.38 -8.76 26.95
N THR A 483 -0.21 -9.40 27.96
CA THR A 483 0.03 -9.12 29.38
C THR A 483 1.00 -10.16 29.96
N MET A 484 1.80 -9.76 30.95
CA MET A 484 2.77 -10.61 31.64
C MET A 484 2.73 -10.29 33.13
N GLY A 485 1.85 -10.94 33.89
CA GLY A 485 1.59 -10.54 35.27
C GLY A 485 0.84 -9.20 35.30
N ASP A 486 1.46 -8.18 35.91
CA ASP A 486 1.05 -6.77 35.98
C ASP A 486 1.68 -5.88 34.89
N ALA A 487 2.55 -6.44 34.05
CA ALA A 487 3.18 -5.77 32.93
C ALA A 487 2.38 -5.94 31.62
N ILE A 488 2.51 -4.97 30.72
CA ILE A 488 2.09 -5.12 29.32
C ILE A 488 3.26 -4.99 28.36
N MET A 489 3.16 -5.70 27.23
CA MET A 489 3.89 -5.41 26.01
C MET A 489 2.92 -4.77 25.01
N ALA A 490 3.24 -3.59 24.51
CA ALA A 490 2.50 -2.90 23.46
C ALA A 490 3.38 -2.61 22.24
N ALA A 491 2.74 -2.47 21.08
CA ALA A 491 3.41 -2.16 19.82
C ALA A 491 2.72 -0.98 19.12
N PHE A 492 3.54 -0.10 18.53
CA PHE A 492 3.10 1.09 17.79
C PHE A 492 3.86 1.19 16.47
N PRO A 493 3.19 1.53 15.35
CA PRO A 493 3.88 1.86 14.09
C PRO A 493 4.78 3.08 14.21
N ARG A 494 4.39 4.07 15.02
CA ARG A 494 5.11 5.35 15.15
C ARG A 494 5.65 5.57 16.57
N PRO A 495 6.92 5.99 16.73
CA PRO A 495 7.51 6.23 18.05
C PRO A 495 6.80 7.30 18.88
N VAL A 496 6.40 8.42 18.26
CA VAL A 496 5.73 9.52 18.97
C VAL A 496 4.40 9.09 19.62
N ALA A 497 3.67 8.18 18.98
CA ALA A 497 2.42 7.64 19.49
C ALA A 497 2.64 6.86 20.80
N ALA A 498 3.71 6.06 20.85
CA ALA A 498 4.09 5.32 22.05
C ALA A 498 4.47 6.27 23.22
N VAL A 499 5.23 7.34 22.93
CA VAL A 499 5.61 8.33 23.94
C VAL A 499 4.37 9.04 24.51
N ARG A 500 3.46 9.52 23.66
CA ARG A 500 2.21 10.16 24.09
C ARG A 500 1.35 9.22 24.94
N ALA A 501 1.15 7.99 24.49
CA ALA A 501 0.36 6.98 25.20
C ALA A 501 0.92 6.72 26.60
N MET A 502 2.25 6.54 26.72
CA MET A 502 2.87 6.25 28.01
C MET A 502 2.88 7.44 28.96
N LEU A 503 3.10 8.66 28.48
CA LEU A 503 2.97 9.88 29.31
C LEU A 503 1.54 10.08 29.80
N GLN A 504 0.54 9.79 28.96
CA GLN A 504 -0.87 9.86 29.34
C GLN A 504 -1.20 8.80 30.40
N ALA A 505 -0.79 7.55 30.19
CA ALA A 505 -1.04 6.46 31.11
C ALA A 505 -0.36 6.69 32.47
N GLN A 506 0.92 7.09 32.48
CA GLN A 506 1.64 7.46 33.70
C GLN A 506 0.90 8.55 34.49
N HIS A 507 0.44 9.61 33.81
CA HIS A 507 -0.28 10.69 34.46
C HIS A 507 -1.63 10.24 35.05
N GLN A 508 -2.41 9.43 34.32
CA GLN A 508 -3.70 8.95 34.82
C GLN A 508 -3.55 8.00 36.02
N LEU A 509 -2.49 7.19 36.04
CA LEU A 509 -2.19 6.29 37.15
C LEU A 509 -1.63 7.02 38.38
N ALA A 510 -0.83 8.08 38.17
CA ALA A 510 -0.32 8.91 39.25
C ALA A 510 -1.41 9.80 39.89
N TYR A 511 -2.40 10.22 39.09
CA TYR A 511 -3.48 11.10 39.51
C TYR A 511 -4.86 10.49 39.17
N PRO A 512 -5.26 9.40 39.85
CA PRO A 512 -6.53 8.75 39.58
C PRO A 512 -7.71 9.67 39.89
N LYS A 513 -8.74 9.63 39.03
CA LYS A 513 -9.95 10.44 39.23
C LYS A 513 -10.73 9.93 40.45
N ASN A 514 -11.13 10.84 41.34
CA ASN A 514 -12.08 10.52 42.40
C ASN A 514 -13.49 10.39 41.80
N ILE A 515 -14.09 9.22 41.93
CA ILE A 515 -15.49 8.97 41.53
C ILE A 515 -16.36 9.10 42.78
N PRO A 516 -17.37 10.00 42.80
CA PRO A 516 -18.26 10.16 43.94
C PRO A 516 -18.96 8.84 44.30
N GLY A 517 -18.82 8.39 45.56
CA GLY A 517 -19.39 7.14 46.04
C GLY A 517 -18.46 5.92 45.96
N GLU A 518 -17.28 6.05 45.34
CA GLU A 518 -16.24 5.01 45.34
C GLU A 518 -15.05 5.41 46.24
N PRO A 519 -14.31 4.43 46.79
CA PRO A 519 -13.09 4.72 47.54
C PRO A 519 -12.05 5.43 46.67
N SER A 520 -11.41 6.48 47.20
CA SER A 520 -10.30 7.14 46.51
C SER A 520 -9.18 6.14 46.21
N LEU A 521 -8.80 6.04 44.93
CA LEU A 521 -7.71 5.19 44.50
C LEU A 521 -6.37 5.82 44.88
N LEU A 522 -5.48 5.02 45.47
CA LEU A 522 -4.10 5.45 45.70
C LEU A 522 -3.36 5.59 44.36
N PRO A 523 -2.42 6.55 44.23
CA PRO A 523 -1.54 6.65 43.08
C PRO A 523 -0.79 5.36 42.78
N LEU A 524 -0.54 5.10 41.50
CA LEU A 524 0.32 4.02 41.01
C LEU A 524 1.44 4.62 40.17
N ALA A 525 2.65 4.08 40.32
CA ALA A 525 3.81 4.45 39.51
C ALA A 525 4.05 3.39 38.42
N LEU A 526 4.07 3.84 37.17
CA LEU A 526 4.22 2.98 36.00
C LEU A 526 5.63 3.13 35.45
N LYS A 527 6.39 2.03 35.43
CA LYS A 527 7.64 1.97 34.69
C LYS A 527 7.35 1.73 33.23
N ALA A 528 8.13 2.35 32.34
CA ALA A 528 8.05 2.05 30.92
C ALA A 528 9.39 2.24 30.20
N GLY A 529 9.68 1.33 29.27
CA GLY A 529 10.81 1.39 28.36
C GLY A 529 10.35 1.29 26.91
N LEU A 530 10.92 2.13 26.05
CA LEU A 530 10.51 2.28 24.65
C LEU A 530 11.73 2.14 23.73
N HIS A 531 11.57 1.33 22.68
CA HIS A 531 12.58 1.18 21.64
C HIS A 531 11.93 0.96 20.27
N CYS A 532 12.51 1.56 19.25
CA CYS A 532 12.08 1.41 17.86
C CYS A 532 13.14 0.65 17.06
N GLY A 533 12.71 -0.37 16.33
CA GLY A 533 13.60 -1.16 15.49
C GLY A 533 12.89 -2.31 14.76
N PRO A 534 13.62 -3.05 13.92
CA PRO A 534 13.06 -4.17 13.16
C PRO A 534 12.63 -5.32 14.08
N CYS A 535 11.51 -5.98 13.75
CA CYS A 535 11.04 -7.16 14.47
C CYS A 535 10.45 -8.23 13.54
N LEU A 536 10.21 -9.41 14.09
CA LEU A 536 9.54 -10.52 13.40
C LEU A 536 8.14 -10.69 13.99
N ALA A 537 7.11 -10.68 13.14
CA ALA A 537 5.78 -11.13 13.51
C ALA A 537 5.77 -12.67 13.53
N ILE A 538 5.22 -13.25 14.59
CA ILE A 538 5.13 -14.69 14.80
C ILE A 538 3.76 -15.07 15.36
N ASN A 539 3.41 -16.35 15.25
CA ASN A 539 2.30 -16.92 16.02
C ASN A 539 2.83 -17.52 17.33
N GLN A 540 2.42 -16.95 18.46
CA GLN A 540 2.69 -17.47 19.80
C GLN A 540 1.36 -17.67 20.54
N ASN A 541 1.09 -18.91 20.96
CA ASN A 541 -0.15 -19.30 21.67
C ASN A 541 -1.43 -18.92 20.92
N ASP A 542 -1.44 -19.17 19.60
CA ASP A 542 -2.56 -18.87 18.69
C ASP A 542 -2.95 -17.38 18.72
N ARG A 543 -1.97 -16.51 18.99
CA ARG A 543 -2.05 -15.05 18.90
C ARG A 543 -0.84 -14.51 18.15
N LEU A 544 -1.05 -13.37 17.47
CA LEU A 544 0.02 -12.68 16.79
C LEU A 544 0.90 -11.94 17.80
N ASP A 545 2.20 -12.24 17.79
CA ASP A 545 3.20 -11.67 18.70
C ASP A 545 4.41 -11.15 17.91
N TYR A 546 5.32 -10.44 18.59
CA TYR A 546 6.55 -9.94 18.01
C TYR A 546 7.77 -10.57 18.71
N PHE A 547 8.80 -10.86 17.92
CA PHE A 547 10.05 -11.44 18.38
C PHE A 547 11.25 -10.72 17.77
N GLY A 548 12.41 -10.75 18.45
CA GLY A 548 13.66 -10.20 17.95
C GLY A 548 14.44 -9.39 18.98
N SER A 549 15.59 -8.86 18.57
CA SER A 549 16.48 -8.04 19.40
C SER A 549 15.77 -6.79 19.95
N THR A 550 14.95 -6.13 19.13
CA THR A 550 14.18 -4.95 19.55
C THR A 550 13.27 -5.25 20.73
N VAL A 551 12.54 -6.37 20.70
CA VAL A 551 11.66 -6.80 21.80
C VAL A 551 12.47 -7.09 23.07
N ASN A 552 13.58 -7.83 22.93
CA ASN A 552 14.44 -8.21 24.05
C ASN A 552 15.12 -7.01 24.73
N LEU A 553 15.61 -6.04 23.95
CA LEU A 553 16.22 -4.81 24.46
C LEU A 553 15.19 -3.94 25.21
N THR A 554 14.00 -3.77 24.63
CA THR A 554 12.93 -2.96 25.24
C THR A 554 12.55 -3.46 26.62
N ALA A 555 12.43 -4.78 26.79
CA ALA A 555 12.13 -5.40 28.09
C ALA A 555 13.18 -5.05 29.16
N ARG A 556 14.45 -4.86 28.78
CA ARG A 556 15.52 -4.44 29.69
C ARG A 556 15.48 -2.93 29.96
N PHE A 557 15.11 -2.11 28.99
CA PHE A 557 14.93 -0.67 29.20
C PHE A 557 13.85 -0.37 30.24
N CYS A 558 12.74 -1.12 30.23
CA CYS A 558 11.68 -0.95 31.23
C CYS A 558 12.19 -1.15 32.67
N SER A 559 13.13 -2.08 32.88
CA SER A 559 13.71 -2.34 34.20
C SER A 559 14.57 -1.18 34.74
N LEU A 560 15.02 -0.25 33.88
CA LEU A 560 15.82 0.93 34.27
C LEU A 560 14.95 2.11 34.71
N SER A 561 13.64 2.08 34.43
CA SER A 561 12.70 3.12 34.83
C SER A 561 12.49 3.12 36.35
N THR A 562 12.42 4.32 36.90
CA THR A 562 12.11 4.59 38.31
C THR A 562 10.60 4.63 38.59
N GLY A 563 9.76 4.58 37.55
CA GLY A 563 8.30 4.70 37.61
C GLY A 563 7.77 6.13 37.51
N ALA A 564 8.65 7.13 37.52
CA ALA A 564 8.34 8.55 37.27
C ALA A 564 8.91 9.07 35.94
N ASP A 565 9.64 8.20 35.22
CA ASP A 565 10.33 8.48 33.97
C ASP A 565 10.03 7.40 32.92
N LEU A 566 10.15 7.79 31.65
CA LEU A 566 10.17 6.89 30.51
C LEU A 566 11.61 6.69 30.05
N ILE A 567 12.00 5.45 29.77
CA ILE A 567 13.32 5.14 29.21
C ILE A 567 13.22 5.04 27.69
N LEU A 568 13.89 5.95 26.99
CA LEU A 568 13.88 6.03 25.53
C LEU A 568 15.24 5.60 24.96
N SER A 569 15.20 4.73 23.94
CA SER A 569 16.39 4.43 23.13
C SER A 569 16.76 5.58 22.18
N PRO A 570 18.02 5.64 21.67
CA PRO A 570 18.44 6.65 20.70
C PRO A 570 17.59 6.64 19.43
N ALA A 571 17.15 5.45 18.98
CA ALA A 571 16.28 5.30 17.82
C ALA A 571 14.90 5.97 17.99
N VAL A 572 14.39 6.04 19.23
CA VAL A 572 13.14 6.76 19.53
C VAL A 572 13.39 8.27 19.55
N CYS A 573 14.51 8.72 20.14
CA CYS A 573 14.86 10.13 20.20
C CYS A 573 15.26 10.74 18.85
N ALA A 574 15.80 9.93 17.94
CA ALA A 574 16.19 10.36 16.59
C ALA A 574 14.98 10.57 15.64
N ASP A 575 13.79 10.10 16.02
CA ASP A 575 12.57 10.31 15.24
C ASP A 575 12.16 11.79 15.27
N HIS A 576 11.86 12.34 14.10
CA HIS A 576 11.55 13.76 13.95
C HIS A 576 10.26 14.16 14.67
N GLU A 577 9.21 13.33 14.60
CA GLU A 577 7.94 13.63 15.27
C GLU A 577 8.09 13.59 16.79
N VAL A 578 8.91 12.67 17.31
CA VAL A 578 9.28 12.62 18.73
C VAL A 578 10.02 13.90 19.12
N ALA A 579 11.06 14.28 18.39
CA ALA A 579 11.83 15.49 18.69
C ALA A 579 10.95 16.75 18.70
N SER A 580 10.08 16.92 17.69
CA SER A 580 9.14 18.03 17.61
C SER A 580 8.12 18.04 18.75
N TYR A 581 7.58 16.87 19.13
CA TYR A 581 6.67 16.76 20.26
C TYR A 581 7.36 17.13 21.58
N LEU A 582 8.54 16.56 21.84
CA LEU A 582 9.30 16.79 23.08
C LEU A 582 9.78 18.23 23.22
N ALA A 583 10.03 18.94 22.12
CA ALA A 583 10.41 20.36 22.15
C ALA A 583 9.31 21.28 22.70
N THR A 584 8.04 20.85 22.67
CA THR A 584 6.89 21.64 23.13
C THR A 584 6.22 21.07 24.37
N ALA A 585 6.48 19.79 24.69
CA ALA A 585 5.92 19.14 25.86
C ALA A 585 6.57 19.64 27.16
N PRO A 586 5.82 19.74 28.28
CA PRO A 586 6.37 20.10 29.59
C PRO A 586 7.13 18.90 30.17
N VAL A 587 8.34 18.65 29.67
CA VAL A 587 9.15 17.48 30.01
C VAL A 587 10.63 17.83 30.11
N THR A 588 11.38 17.03 30.87
CA THR A 588 12.83 17.09 30.99
C THR A 588 13.45 15.84 30.37
N LEU A 589 14.48 16.03 29.55
CA LEU A 589 15.29 14.96 28.97
C LEU A 589 16.64 14.91 29.69
N THR A 590 16.99 13.75 30.25
CA THR A 590 18.30 13.54 30.88
C THR A 590 19.01 12.37 30.19
N PRO A 591 20.20 12.59 29.60
CA PRO A 591 21.01 11.51 29.06
C PRO A 591 21.37 10.50 30.15
N ASP A 592 21.33 9.22 29.80
CA ASP A 592 21.69 8.10 30.68
C ASP A 592 22.61 7.15 29.92
N ARG A 593 23.56 6.55 30.64
CA ARG A 593 24.41 5.46 30.15
C ARG A 593 24.31 4.30 31.12
N SER A 594 23.72 3.20 30.64
CA SER A 594 23.41 2.06 31.48
C SER A 594 23.90 0.75 30.85
N LEU A 595 24.40 -0.15 31.69
CA LEU A 595 24.73 -1.52 31.31
C LEU A 595 23.48 -2.40 31.39
N LEU A 596 23.22 -3.18 30.34
CA LEU A 596 22.07 -4.08 30.30
C LEU A 596 22.45 -5.51 30.68
N LYS A 597 21.70 -6.11 31.62
CA LYS A 597 21.89 -7.51 31.99
C LYS A 597 21.67 -8.43 30.79
N GLY A 598 22.69 -9.21 30.44
CA GLY A 598 22.66 -10.18 29.35
C GLY A 598 23.25 -9.71 28.02
N PHE A 599 23.78 -8.47 27.95
CA PHE A 599 24.40 -7.89 26.74
C PHE A 599 25.89 -7.57 26.95
N GLY A 600 26.59 -8.36 27.77
CA GLY A 600 28.01 -8.15 28.06
C GLY A 600 28.30 -6.85 28.83
N GLN A 601 29.46 -6.25 28.57
CA GLN A 601 29.86 -4.93 29.13
C GLN A 601 29.54 -3.77 28.20
N GLU A 602 28.63 -3.96 27.24
CA GLU A 602 28.23 -2.90 26.32
C GLU A 602 27.37 -1.85 27.05
N SER A 603 27.83 -0.60 26.99
CA SER A 603 27.11 0.56 27.54
C SER A 603 26.11 1.07 26.51
N PHE A 604 24.85 1.18 26.90
CA PHE A 604 23.79 1.73 26.06
C PHE A 604 23.56 3.19 26.41
N GLU A 605 23.57 4.05 25.40
CA GLU A 605 23.14 5.45 25.52
C GLU A 605 21.61 5.49 25.48
N LEU A 606 21.01 6.07 26.50
CA LEU A 606 19.56 6.14 26.69
C LEU A 606 19.18 7.56 27.09
N THR A 607 17.89 7.87 27.01
CA THR A 607 17.35 9.14 27.49
C THR A 607 16.25 8.87 28.49
N ARG A 608 16.33 9.47 29.67
CA ARG A 608 15.26 9.52 30.66
C ARG A 608 14.37 10.71 30.36
N LEU A 609 13.10 10.45 30.15
CA LEU A 609 12.07 11.45 29.90
C LEU A 609 11.17 11.56 31.13
N THR A 610 11.17 12.72 31.78
CA THR A 610 10.37 12.98 32.99
C THR A 610 9.39 14.12 32.72
N ARG A 611 8.13 13.98 33.16
CA ARG A 611 7.14 15.05 33.03
C ARG A 611 7.37 16.15 34.07
N LEU A 612 7.20 17.40 33.68
CA LEU A 612 7.19 18.55 34.58
C LEU A 612 5.76 18.78 35.08
N GLY A 613 5.50 18.43 36.34
CA GLY A 613 4.18 18.56 36.99
C GLY A 613 3.33 17.30 36.89
#